data_AF-A0A2N6AKI2-F1
#
_entry.id   AF-A0A2N6AKI2-F1
#
_cell.length_a   1.000
_cell.length_b   1.000
_cell.length_c   1.000
_cell.angle_alpha   90.00
_cell.angle_beta   90.00
_cell.angle_gamma   90.00
#
_symmetry.space_group_name_H-M   'P 1'
#
loop_
_entity.id
_entity.type
_entity.pdbx_description
1 polymer ?
#
loop_
_entity_poly.entity_id
_entity_poly.type
_entity_poly.pdbx_seq_one_letter_code
_entity_poly.pdbx_strand_id
1 'polypeptide(L)'
;NKKYMYSMWHALKFICQEIDNEKAREIGRRIATLEEDLEMEYAESLRDEILEMLRKPSTPAKIKQMLWKNYAYYRKNYKREIEIVNEPMALRNMTEVVKELSTMELAAFKEGFIFGASPVVFRGGRRRK
;
A
#
# COMPACT_ATOMS: atom_id res chain seq x y z
N ASN A 1 21.88 -0.11 -16.34
CA ASN A 1 21.06 -0.89 -17.32
C ASN A 1 19.59 -0.52 -17.18
N LYS A 2 19.05 0.21 -18.16
CA LYS A 2 17.67 0.73 -18.24
C LYS A 2 16.58 -0.33 -17.98
N LYS A 3 16.77 -1.56 -18.47
CA LYS A 3 15.81 -2.66 -18.32
C LYS A 3 15.52 -2.99 -16.84
N TYR A 4 16.55 -2.95 -15.99
CA TYR A 4 16.40 -3.21 -14.57
C TYR A 4 15.59 -2.11 -13.88
N MET A 5 15.90 -0.85 -14.17
CA MET A 5 15.19 0.32 -13.62
C MET A 5 13.70 0.30 -13.99
N TYR A 6 13.39 -0.02 -15.25
CA TYR A 6 12.01 -0.23 -15.70
C TYR A 6 11.31 -1.36 -14.95
N SER A 7 11.97 -2.51 -14.80
CA SER A 7 11.38 -3.66 -14.10
C SER A 7 11.06 -3.33 -12.64
N MET A 8 11.95 -2.61 -11.95
CA MET A 8 11.75 -2.12 -10.59
C MET A 8 10.58 -1.12 -10.53
N TRP A 9 10.55 -0.16 -11.45
CA TRP A 9 9.48 0.83 -11.52
C TRP A 9 8.11 0.19 -11.78
N HIS A 10 8.04 -0.82 -12.66
CA HIS A 10 6.80 -1.56 -12.90
C HIS A 10 6.24 -2.24 -11.63
N ALA A 11 7.11 -2.67 -10.72
CA ALA A 11 6.70 -3.25 -9.44
C ALA A 11 6.22 -2.18 -8.44
N LEU A 12 6.86 -1.00 -8.42
CA LEU A 12 6.63 0.03 -7.40
C LEU A 12 5.61 1.11 -7.81
N LYS A 13 5.38 1.33 -9.11
CA LYS A 13 4.63 2.50 -9.62
C LYS A 13 3.25 2.67 -8.99
N PHE A 14 2.54 1.57 -8.72
CA PHE A 14 1.19 1.65 -8.15
C PHE A 14 1.22 2.11 -6.69
N ILE A 15 2.18 1.60 -5.90
CA ILE A 15 2.38 2.03 -4.51
C ILE A 15 2.75 3.52 -4.48
N CYS A 16 3.71 3.92 -5.33
CA CYS A 16 4.10 5.32 -5.47
C CYS A 16 2.92 6.22 -5.88
N GLN A 17 2.07 5.77 -6.82
CA GLN A 17 0.89 6.50 -7.26
C GLN A 17 -0.18 6.66 -6.17
N GLU A 18 -0.35 5.67 -5.29
CA GLU A 18 -1.26 5.77 -4.15
C GLU A 18 -0.77 6.79 -3.10
N ILE A 19 0.55 6.86 -2.90
CA ILE A 19 1.18 7.82 -1.98
C ILE A 19 1.11 9.23 -2.56
N ASP A 20 1.61 9.43 -3.77
CA ASP A 20 1.78 10.73 -4.42
C ASP A 20 1.70 10.58 -5.95
N ASN A 21 0.49 10.69 -6.49
CA ASN A 21 0.22 10.43 -7.90
C ASN A 21 0.94 11.41 -8.84
N GLU A 22 1.07 12.67 -8.46
CA GLU A 22 1.73 13.69 -9.29
C GLU A 22 3.22 13.39 -9.39
N LYS A 23 3.89 13.21 -8.25
CA LYS A 23 5.31 12.91 -8.21
C LYS A 23 5.63 11.54 -8.82
N ALA A 24 4.77 10.53 -8.60
CA ALA A 24 4.95 9.22 -9.22
C ALA A 24 4.87 9.29 -10.75
N ARG A 25 3.96 10.09 -11.32
CA ARG A 25 3.89 10.29 -12.78
C ARG A 25 5.12 10.99 -13.33
N GLU A 26 5.68 11.95 -12.60
CA GLU A 26 6.92 12.61 -12.97
C GLU A 26 8.09 11.64 -13.03
N ILE A 27 8.30 10.85 -11.96
CA ILE A 27 9.34 9.80 -11.92
C ILE A 27 9.14 8.81 -13.07
N GLY A 28 7.90 8.39 -13.33
CA GLY A 28 7.60 7.48 -14.43
C GLY A 28 7.98 8.03 -15.81
N ARG A 29 7.78 9.34 -16.05
CA ARG A 29 8.22 10.00 -17.29
C ARG A 29 9.74 10.04 -17.38
N ARG A 30 10.44 10.38 -16.29
CA ARG A 30 11.91 10.42 -16.23
C ARG A 30 12.53 9.04 -16.50
N ILE A 31 11.96 7.98 -15.92
CA ILE A 31 12.37 6.60 -16.19
C ILE A 31 12.10 6.22 -17.65
N ALA A 32 11.00 6.72 -18.22
CA ALA A 32 10.66 6.42 -19.60
C ALA A 32 11.64 7.02 -20.64
N THR A 33 12.21 8.18 -20.31
CA THR A 33 13.15 8.92 -21.16
C THR A 33 14.62 8.54 -20.93
N LEU A 34 14.92 7.51 -20.11
CA LEU A 34 16.30 7.09 -19.87
C LEU A 34 16.97 6.58 -21.13
N GLU A 35 18.23 6.92 -21.33
CA GLU A 35 19.10 6.32 -22.34
C GLU A 35 19.65 4.95 -21.87
N GLU A 36 20.23 4.16 -22.78
CA GLU A 36 20.80 2.85 -22.41
C GLU A 36 22.03 2.99 -21.52
N ASP A 37 22.87 4.00 -21.80
CA ASP A 37 24.08 4.36 -21.07
C ASP A 37 23.77 5.30 -19.91
N LEU A 38 23.01 4.77 -18.95
CA LEU A 38 22.62 5.49 -17.74
C LEU A 38 23.84 5.70 -16.82
N GLU A 39 24.14 6.97 -16.52
CA GLU A 39 25.11 7.33 -15.49
C GLU A 39 24.67 6.77 -14.13
N MET A 40 25.61 6.17 -13.39
CA MET A 40 25.34 5.48 -12.14
C MET A 40 24.78 6.43 -11.07
N GLU A 41 25.33 7.65 -10.99
CA GLU A 41 24.90 8.68 -10.03
C GLU A 41 23.44 9.10 -10.28
N TYR A 42 23.02 9.23 -11.55
CA TYR A 42 21.63 9.51 -11.87
C TYR A 42 20.70 8.36 -11.47
N ALA A 43 21.14 7.11 -11.68
CA ALA A 43 20.37 5.93 -11.28
C ALA A 43 20.16 5.86 -9.75
N GLU A 44 21.20 6.20 -8.98
CA GLU A 44 21.15 6.26 -7.51
C GLU A 44 20.23 7.37 -7.03
N SER A 45 20.30 8.57 -7.65
CA SER A 45 19.41 9.69 -7.30
C SER A 45 17.93 9.34 -7.49
N LEU A 46 17.59 8.64 -8.58
CA LEU A 46 16.22 8.17 -8.85
C LEU A 46 15.77 7.14 -7.81
N ARG A 47 16.66 6.20 -7.44
CA ARG A 47 16.38 5.21 -6.40
C ARG A 47 16.08 5.89 -5.07
N ASP A 48 16.90 6.84 -4.67
CA ASP A 48 16.73 7.54 -3.40
C ASP A 48 15.45 8.36 -3.37
N GLU A 49 15.08 8.99 -4.48
CA GLU A 49 13.82 9.70 -4.60
C GLU A 49 12.59 8.78 -4.50
N ILE A 50 12.65 7.59 -5.08
CA ILE A 50 11.59 6.57 -4.95
C ILE A 50 11.51 6.08 -3.50
N LEU A 51 12.64 5.80 -2.86
CA LEU A 51 12.69 5.35 -1.47
C LEU A 51 12.12 6.42 -0.53
N GLU A 52 12.46 7.68 -0.76
CA GLU A 52 11.94 8.79 0.04
C GLU A 52 10.43 8.97 -0.15
N MET A 53 9.92 8.75 -1.37
CA MET A 53 8.47 8.71 -1.59
C MET A 53 7.81 7.58 -0.81
N LEU A 54 8.38 6.38 -0.81
CA LEU A 54 7.83 5.23 -0.08
C LEU A 54 7.83 5.42 1.44
N ARG A 55 8.67 6.31 1.97
CA ARG A 55 8.70 6.66 3.39
C ARG A 55 7.67 7.71 3.79
N LYS A 56 7.03 8.40 2.83
CA LYS A 56 6.02 9.41 3.15
C LYS A 56 4.85 8.74 3.89
N PRO A 57 4.49 9.19 5.11
CA PRO A 57 3.36 8.63 5.83
C PRO A 57 2.07 8.93 5.08
N SER A 58 1.17 7.95 5.07
CA SER A 58 -0.20 8.16 4.59
C SER A 58 -0.98 9.05 5.55
N THR A 59 -1.91 9.84 5.02
CA THR A 59 -2.78 10.67 5.86
C THR A 59 -3.90 9.83 6.49
N PRO A 60 -4.41 10.19 7.68
CA PRO A 60 -5.52 9.47 8.29
C PRO A 60 -6.76 9.37 7.39
N ALA A 61 -7.02 10.41 6.58
CA ALA A 61 -8.10 10.40 5.61
C ALA A 61 -7.92 9.31 4.53
N LYS A 62 -6.71 9.20 3.95
CA LYS A 62 -6.39 8.16 2.97
C LYS A 62 -6.50 6.76 3.58
N ILE A 63 -5.99 6.58 4.80
CA ILE A 63 -6.05 5.29 5.51
C ILE A 63 -7.52 4.86 5.71
N LYS A 64 -8.37 5.76 6.21
CA LYS A 64 -9.81 5.49 6.39
C LYS A 64 -10.52 5.15 5.08
N GLN A 65 -10.23 5.87 4.00
CA GLN A 65 -10.81 5.58 2.68
C GLN A 65 -10.37 4.22 2.14
N MET A 66 -9.08 3.88 2.28
CA MET A 66 -8.56 2.60 1.81
C MET A 66 -9.14 1.42 2.62
N LEU A 67 -9.22 1.56 3.94
CA LEU A 67 -9.89 0.60 4.82
C LEU A 67 -11.33 0.36 4.35
N TRP A 68 -12.10 1.43 4.13
CA TRP A 68 -13.49 1.32 3.70
C TRP A 68 -13.64 0.66 2.32
N LYS A 69 -12.80 1.01 1.35
CA LYS A 69 -12.83 0.40 0.02
C LYS A 69 -12.62 -1.11 0.09
N ASN A 70 -11.62 -1.54 0.86
CA ASN A 70 -11.35 -2.96 1.04
C ASN A 70 -12.49 -3.63 1.82
N TYR A 71 -13.02 -2.99 2.86
CA TYR A 71 -14.12 -3.53 3.66
C TYR A 71 -15.40 -3.68 2.83
N ALA A 72 -15.76 -2.69 2.00
CA ALA A 72 -16.91 -2.76 1.11
C ALA A 72 -16.77 -3.92 0.10
N TYR A 73 -15.57 -4.12 -0.45
CA TYR A 73 -15.27 -5.28 -1.30
C TYR A 73 -15.40 -6.59 -0.50
N TYR A 74 -14.83 -6.67 0.70
CA TYR A 74 -14.91 -7.82 1.57
C TYR A 74 -16.36 -8.18 1.89
N ARG A 75 -17.17 -7.22 2.35
CA ARG A 75 -18.58 -7.39 2.68
C ARG A 75 -19.38 -7.91 1.50
N LYS A 76 -19.16 -7.34 0.31
CA LYS A 76 -19.85 -7.75 -0.92
C LYS A 76 -19.53 -9.18 -1.34
N ASN A 77 -18.26 -9.57 -1.31
CA ASN A 77 -17.81 -10.86 -1.85
C ASN A 77 -17.96 -12.02 -0.86
N TYR A 78 -17.75 -11.76 0.44
CA TYR A 78 -17.75 -12.79 1.47
C TYR A 78 -19.04 -12.81 2.30
N LYS A 79 -19.97 -11.88 2.05
CA LYS A 79 -21.27 -11.75 2.76
C LYS A 79 -21.12 -11.75 4.29
N ARG A 80 -20.03 -11.15 4.78
CA ARG A 80 -19.72 -11.00 6.20
C ARG A 80 -19.49 -9.54 6.53
N GLU A 81 -19.90 -9.17 7.73
CA GLU A 81 -19.74 -7.82 8.24
C GLU A 81 -18.72 -7.80 9.36
N ILE A 82 -18.02 -6.67 9.47
CA ILE A 82 -17.08 -6.39 10.56
C ILE A 82 -17.62 -5.16 11.25
N GLU A 83 -18.32 -5.39 12.36
CA GLU A 83 -19.12 -4.36 13.06
C GLU A 83 -18.30 -3.10 13.41
N ILE A 84 -17.03 -3.27 13.74
CA ILE A 84 -16.20 -2.15 14.18
C ILE A 84 -15.76 -1.23 13.05
N VAL A 85 -15.89 -1.64 11.77
CA VAL A 85 -15.39 -0.84 10.64
C VAL A 85 -16.41 0.24 10.28
N ASN A 86 -16.05 1.49 10.54
CA ASN A 86 -16.92 2.65 10.28
C ASN A 86 -16.66 3.31 8.92
N GLU A 87 -17.63 4.07 8.43
CA GLU A 87 -17.50 4.89 7.22
C GLU A 87 -16.34 5.90 7.32
N PRO A 88 -15.68 6.29 6.21
CA PRO A 88 -14.47 7.14 6.25
C PRO A 88 -14.66 8.49 6.94
N MET A 89 -15.88 9.06 6.83
CA MET A 89 -16.21 10.37 7.39
C MET A 89 -16.54 10.33 8.88
N ALA A 90 -16.75 9.15 9.47
CA ALA A 90 -16.99 9.04 10.90
C ALA A 90 -15.77 9.54 11.69
N LEU A 91 -16.05 10.35 12.72
CA LEU A 91 -15.05 10.89 13.64
C LEU A 91 -14.57 9.77 14.56
N ARG A 92 -13.27 9.49 14.50
CA ARG A 92 -12.60 8.48 15.31
C ARG A 92 -11.11 8.76 15.40
N ASN A 93 -10.49 8.36 16.51
CA ASN A 93 -9.06 8.56 16.74
C ASN A 93 -8.22 7.51 15.99
N MET A 94 -6.92 7.75 15.88
CA MET A 94 -6.04 6.85 15.12
C MET A 94 -5.95 5.46 15.75
N THR A 95 -6.09 5.34 17.07
CA THR A 95 -6.08 4.05 17.78
C THR A 95 -7.28 3.19 17.38
N GLU A 96 -8.45 3.79 17.19
CA GLU A 96 -9.65 3.11 16.68
C GLU A 96 -9.45 2.65 15.24
N VAL A 97 -8.88 3.50 14.38
CA VAL A 97 -8.54 3.14 13.00
C VAL A 97 -7.56 1.95 12.96
N VAL A 98 -6.57 1.91 13.84
CA VAL A 98 -5.63 0.77 13.95
C VAL A 98 -6.35 -0.52 14.38
N LYS A 99 -7.32 -0.44 15.29
CA LYS A 99 -8.14 -1.60 15.69
C LYS A 99 -8.99 -2.11 14.53
N GLU A 100 -9.60 -1.21 13.77
CA GLU A 100 -10.37 -1.53 12.55
C GLU A 100 -9.51 -2.25 11.51
N LEU A 101 -8.33 -1.69 11.21
CA LEU A 101 -7.35 -2.26 10.29
C LEU A 101 -6.93 -3.68 10.72
N SER A 102 -6.57 -3.85 11.99
CA SER A 102 -6.12 -5.15 12.53
C SER A 102 -7.24 -6.20 12.49
N THR A 103 -8.47 -5.79 12.81
CA THR A 103 -9.63 -6.71 12.80
C THR A 103 -9.98 -7.10 11.37
N MET A 104 -9.92 -6.15 10.44
CA MET A 104 -10.10 -6.40 9.03
C MET A 104 -9.05 -7.38 8.49
N GLU A 105 -7.78 -7.21 8.84
CA GLU A 105 -6.69 -8.11 8.45
C GLU A 105 -6.91 -9.54 8.94
N LEU A 106 -7.33 -9.71 10.20
CA LEU A 106 -7.68 -11.02 10.75
C LEU A 106 -8.88 -11.66 10.05
N ALA A 107 -9.91 -10.88 9.73
CA ALA A 107 -11.10 -11.37 9.02
C ALA A 107 -10.78 -11.73 7.56
N ALA A 108 -9.98 -10.91 6.88
CA ALA A 108 -9.51 -11.15 5.53
C ALA A 108 -8.67 -12.43 5.43
N PHE A 109 -7.74 -12.62 6.38
CA PHE A 109 -6.87 -13.80 6.44
C PHE A 109 -7.65 -15.11 6.54
N LYS A 110 -8.73 -15.14 7.34
CA LYS A 110 -9.59 -16.34 7.49
C LYS A 110 -10.26 -16.75 6.18
N GLU A 111 -10.57 -15.79 5.32
CA GLU A 111 -11.28 -16.02 4.06
C GLU A 111 -10.34 -16.11 2.84
N GLY A 112 -9.03 -16.05 3.05
CA GLY A 112 -8.05 -16.02 1.95
C GLY A 112 -8.05 -14.71 1.15
N PHE A 113 -8.68 -13.65 1.67
CA PHE A 113 -8.61 -12.31 1.08
C PHE A 113 -7.30 -11.64 1.49
N ILE A 114 -6.56 -11.11 0.51
CA ILE A 114 -5.30 -10.42 0.77
C ILE A 114 -5.60 -8.99 1.22
N PHE A 115 -5.43 -8.74 2.51
CA PHE A 115 -5.42 -7.42 3.10
C PHE A 115 -4.30 -7.37 4.13
N GLY A 116 -3.32 -6.48 3.93
CA GLY A 116 -2.16 -6.33 4.79
C GLY A 116 -2.06 -4.90 5.30
N ALA A 117 -2.43 -4.69 6.56
CA ALA A 117 -2.34 -3.38 7.20
C ALA A 117 -1.12 -3.26 8.11
N SER A 118 -0.59 -4.39 8.56
CA SER A 118 0.62 -4.45 9.38
C SER A 118 1.85 -4.77 8.53
N PRO A 119 2.99 -4.07 8.71
CA PRO A 119 4.25 -4.44 8.08
C PRO A 119 4.82 -5.76 8.62
N VAL A 120 4.36 -6.19 9.80
CA VAL A 120 4.74 -7.46 10.41
C VAL A 120 3.64 -8.47 10.14
N VAL A 121 3.94 -9.47 9.31
CA VAL A 121 3.06 -10.61 9.07
C VAL A 121 3.00 -11.45 10.34
N PHE A 122 1.93 -11.30 11.12
CA PHE A 122 1.72 -12.11 12.32
C PHE A 122 1.31 -13.53 11.90
N ARG A 123 2.30 -14.40 11.65
CA ARG A 123 2.09 -15.84 11.49
C ARG A 123 1.79 -16.43 12.87
N GLY A 124 0.57 -16.21 13.36
CA GLY A 124 0.08 -16.90 14.55
C GLY A 124 0.35 -18.39 14.35
N GLY A 125 1.22 -18.96 15.19
CA GLY A 125 1.69 -20.33 15.03
C GLY A 125 0.51 -21.25 14.85
N ARG A 126 0.40 -21.89 13.68
CA ARG A 126 -0.37 -23.13 13.56
C ARG A 126 0.27 -24.10 14.55
N ARG A 127 -0.24 -24.16 15.78
CA ARG A 127 -0.21 -25.41 16.53
C ARG A 127 -1.01 -26.38 15.67
N ARG A 128 -0.29 -27.12 14.83
CA ARG A 128 -0.76 -28.41 14.33
C ARG A 128 -1.15 -29.19 15.59
N LYS A 129 -2.45 -29.40 15.78
CA LYS A 129 -2.89 -30.56 16.54
C LYS A 129 -2.65 -31.79 15.68
#